data_AF-A0A813KK14-F1
#
_entry.id   AF-A0A813KK14-F1
#
_cell.length_a   1.000
_cell.length_b   1.000
_cell.length_c   1.000
_cell.angle_alpha   90.00
_cell.angle_beta   90.00
_cell.angle_gamma   90.00
#
_symmetry.space_group_name_H-M   'P 1'
#
loop_
_entity.id
_entity.type
_entity.pdbx_description
1 polymer ?
#
loop_
_entity_poly.entity_id
_entity_poly.type
_entity_poly.pdbx_seq_one_letter_code
_entity_poly.pdbx_strand_id
1 'polypeptide(L)'
;MSFSVLEQLRSAHEDIENVEKACSLVLMDKSKNSKAGVSCEHALKHLVESTQLKCKTAIEIYQDKDGMRTDDINALAGQRGDKKGGDVWTSFYDKVKEVKDYHRRFSVNQGLPESQNAEWWYQRAFETDRSETLFSGEEELGKRVDMLELFSAFLNIKKITSQRRNSFKEATFVRLKKKSPDLEPDAPEVEQTVQKEYNELDYIEWLRTFDQLHDIHRYAKYREKPYAEYLEGLIAYLRGFLLRTQPLVDVAKLEQQFEKEFEERWADMSIPGWQEQTHKSKLFCLPSNKLFNGEAVMKSHQTGKQYKKKVAELQKLGFDEQKQLVSTTEEEDKRVAQLESRAAKWHDLLSDTINETVAHLQKKQSQTVEEMEAEREESDDDMDMSDGEDIGSNEGDDEDRPIYNPLNLPLGWDGKPIPFWLYKLHGLGTEFKCEVCGNYSYWGRRAFEKHFQEWRHAFGMRALKIPNTSHFKEIVKIEEAITLYEKLKRDADEQTFRPDQDVECEDIQGNVMSQRAFEDLRRQGLV
;
A
#
# COMPACT_ATOMS: atom_id res chain seq x y z
N MET A 1 22.76 -13.90 21.31
CA MET A 1 23.00 -15.20 20.66
C MET A 1 24.37 -15.73 21.05
N SER A 2 24.51 -17.03 21.27
CA SER A 2 25.81 -17.66 21.55
C SER A 2 26.77 -17.46 20.38
N PHE A 3 28.05 -17.23 20.66
CA PHE A 3 29.10 -17.02 19.65
C PHE A 3 29.43 -18.26 18.79
N SER A 4 28.72 -19.37 18.98
CA SER A 4 28.93 -20.61 18.22
C SER A 4 28.57 -20.42 16.74
N VAL A 5 29.45 -20.90 15.87
CA VAL A 5 29.26 -20.87 14.42
C VAL A 5 28.11 -21.81 14.02
N LEU A 6 27.89 -22.89 14.76
CA LEU A 6 26.77 -23.80 14.56
C LEU A 6 25.41 -23.18 14.93
N GLU A 7 25.35 -22.36 15.99
CA GLU A 7 24.12 -21.63 16.32
C GLU A 7 23.82 -20.54 15.29
N GLN A 8 24.84 -19.82 14.80
CA GLN A 8 24.67 -18.87 13.70
C GLN A 8 24.15 -19.56 12.44
N LEU A 9 24.66 -20.76 12.14
CA LEU A 9 24.17 -21.56 11.01
C LEU A 9 22.73 -22.03 11.21
N ARG A 10 22.38 -22.51 12.41
CA ARG A 10 21.01 -22.91 12.76
C ARG A 10 20.05 -21.72 12.64
N SER A 11 20.41 -20.57 13.17
CA SER A 11 19.63 -19.33 13.08
C SER A 11 19.47 -18.86 11.64
N ALA A 12 20.52 -18.96 10.81
CA ALA A 12 20.42 -18.60 9.39
C ALA A 12 19.42 -19.50 8.64
N HIS A 13 19.42 -20.81 8.90
CA HIS A 13 18.44 -21.74 8.32
C HIS A 13 17.01 -21.48 8.82
N GLU A 14 16.85 -21.22 10.12
CA GLU A 14 15.55 -20.86 10.69
C GLU A 14 15.00 -19.56 10.07
N ASP A 15 15.84 -18.54 9.91
CA ASP A 15 15.46 -17.28 9.25
C ASP A 15 15.06 -17.53 7.79
N ILE A 16 15.81 -18.35 7.04
CA ILE A 16 15.48 -18.70 5.65
C ILE A 16 14.09 -19.35 5.59
N GLU A 17 13.81 -20.33 6.45
CA GLU A 17 12.51 -21.01 6.48
C GLU A 17 11.36 -20.05 6.86
N ASN A 18 11.60 -19.14 7.82
CA ASN A 18 10.61 -18.15 8.22
C ASN A 18 10.37 -17.08 7.15
N VAL A 19 11.41 -16.66 6.42
CA VAL A 19 11.27 -15.75 5.29
C VAL A 19 10.55 -16.41 4.12
N GLU A 20 10.79 -17.68 3.83
CA GLU A 20 10.03 -18.42 2.80
C GLU A 20 8.53 -18.52 3.14
N LYS A 21 8.21 -18.73 4.42
CA LYS A 21 6.82 -18.66 4.92
C LYS A 21 6.25 -17.25 4.78
N ALA A 22 7.00 -16.21 5.13
CA ALA A 22 6.59 -14.82 4.97
C ALA A 22 6.33 -14.47 3.49
N CYS A 23 7.21 -14.88 2.57
CA CYS A 23 6.99 -14.73 1.13
C CYS A 23 5.68 -15.39 0.68
N SER A 24 5.36 -16.56 1.23
CA SER A 24 4.10 -17.25 0.94
C SER A 24 2.88 -16.45 1.41
N LEU A 25 2.96 -15.81 2.58
CA LEU A 25 1.91 -14.90 3.08
C LEU A 25 1.73 -13.69 2.15
N VAL A 26 2.82 -13.01 1.79
CA VAL A 26 2.76 -11.84 0.88
C VAL A 26 2.18 -12.23 -0.49
N LEU A 27 2.53 -13.40 -1.02
CA LEU A 27 1.96 -13.89 -2.28
C LEU A 27 0.46 -14.19 -2.18
N MET A 28 0.00 -14.70 -1.04
CA MET A 28 -1.43 -14.91 -0.79
C MET A 28 -2.17 -13.57 -0.76
N ASP A 29 -1.63 -12.54 -0.12
CA ASP A 29 -2.30 -11.24 -0.02
C ASP A 29 -2.27 -10.48 -1.35
N LYS A 30 -1.18 -10.58 -2.11
CA LYS A 30 -1.13 -10.10 -3.50
C LYS A 30 -2.26 -10.69 -4.36
N SER A 31 -2.60 -11.96 -4.16
CA SER A 31 -3.67 -12.62 -4.92
C SER A 31 -5.08 -12.17 -4.50
N LYS A 32 -5.25 -11.73 -3.25
CA LYS A 32 -6.53 -11.24 -2.71
C LYS A 32 -6.74 -9.76 -3.02
N ASN A 33 -5.68 -8.95 -2.91
CA ASN A 33 -5.74 -7.51 -3.05
C ASN A 33 -4.90 -7.04 -4.24
N SER A 34 -5.56 -6.88 -5.40
CA SER A 34 -4.91 -6.37 -6.61
C SER A 34 -4.42 -4.93 -6.48
N LYS A 35 -4.97 -4.12 -5.55
CA LYS A 35 -4.57 -2.72 -5.36
C LYS A 35 -3.21 -2.62 -4.64
N ALA A 36 -2.89 -3.57 -3.76
CA ALA A 36 -1.61 -3.64 -3.03
C ALA A 36 -0.48 -4.34 -3.81
N GLY A 37 -0.64 -4.56 -5.12
CA GLY A 37 0.25 -5.40 -5.91
C GLY A 37 1.72 -4.94 -5.88
N VAL A 38 1.96 -3.62 -6.00
CA VAL A 38 3.30 -3.04 -6.02
C VAL A 38 3.97 -3.05 -4.64
N SER A 39 3.22 -2.78 -3.58
CA SER A 39 3.72 -2.89 -2.20
C SER A 39 4.11 -4.34 -1.88
N CYS A 40 3.29 -5.31 -2.30
CA CYS A 40 3.62 -6.72 -2.16
C CYS A 40 4.90 -7.10 -2.92
N GLU A 41 5.10 -6.58 -4.13
CA GLU A 41 6.34 -6.82 -4.90
C GLU A 41 7.59 -6.25 -4.21
N HIS A 42 7.50 -5.05 -3.62
CA HIS A 42 8.61 -4.48 -2.86
C HIS A 42 8.87 -5.22 -1.55
N ALA A 43 7.83 -5.63 -0.85
CA ALA A 43 7.94 -6.49 0.33
C ALA A 43 8.65 -7.81 -0.03
N LEU A 44 8.24 -8.46 -1.13
CA LEU A 44 8.91 -9.66 -1.63
C LEU A 44 10.37 -9.40 -2.00
N LYS A 45 10.69 -8.27 -2.64
CA LYS A 45 12.07 -7.89 -2.94
C LYS A 45 12.91 -7.82 -1.66
N HIS A 46 12.42 -7.15 -0.63
CA HIS A 46 13.10 -7.04 0.67
C HIS A 46 13.32 -8.43 1.32
N LEU A 47 12.31 -9.29 1.28
CA LEU A 47 12.41 -10.67 1.80
C LEU A 47 13.42 -11.52 1.02
N VAL A 48 13.43 -11.42 -0.32
CA VAL A 48 14.40 -12.12 -1.18
C VAL A 48 15.83 -11.63 -0.92
N GLU A 49 16.06 -10.32 -0.84
CA GLU A 49 17.36 -9.74 -0.51
C GLU A 49 17.84 -10.18 0.88
N SER A 50 16.93 -10.20 1.86
CA SER A 50 17.20 -10.70 3.22
C SER A 50 17.58 -12.19 3.20
N THR A 51 16.86 -13.01 2.43
CA THR A 51 17.16 -14.44 2.26
C THR A 51 18.52 -14.64 1.63
N GLN A 52 18.84 -13.90 0.56
CA GLN A 52 20.13 -13.99 -0.11
C GLN A 52 21.30 -13.66 0.82
N LEU A 53 21.13 -12.66 1.70
CA LEU A 53 22.12 -12.31 2.71
C LEU A 53 22.33 -13.46 3.71
N LYS A 54 21.25 -14.06 4.22
CA LYS A 54 21.31 -15.20 5.16
C LYS A 54 21.94 -16.43 4.50
N CYS A 55 21.57 -16.73 3.26
CA CYS A 55 22.17 -17.79 2.45
C CYS A 55 23.67 -17.58 2.26
N LYS A 56 24.11 -16.34 1.99
CA LYS A 56 25.53 -16.01 1.85
C LYS A 56 26.30 -16.30 3.15
N THR A 57 25.77 -15.87 4.29
CA THR A 57 26.37 -16.17 5.61
C THR A 57 26.45 -17.68 5.86
N ALA A 58 25.38 -18.43 5.57
CA ALA A 58 25.38 -19.88 5.72
C ALA A 58 26.42 -20.55 4.81
N ILE A 59 26.54 -20.12 3.55
CA ILE A 59 27.54 -20.63 2.60
C ILE A 59 28.97 -20.34 3.10
N GLU A 60 29.24 -19.14 3.61
CA GLU A 60 30.54 -18.79 4.18
C GLU A 60 30.90 -19.72 5.36
N ILE A 61 29.95 -19.98 6.25
CA ILE A 61 30.12 -20.93 7.37
C ILE A 61 30.34 -22.37 6.87
N TYR A 62 29.61 -22.81 5.83
CA TYR A 62 29.79 -24.15 5.27
C TYR A 62 31.14 -24.32 4.57
N GLN A 63 31.65 -23.28 3.91
CA GLN A 63 32.97 -23.28 3.26
C GLN A 63 34.11 -23.41 4.27
N ASP A 64 33.90 -22.96 5.52
CA ASP A 64 34.80 -23.18 6.66
C ASP A 64 36.26 -22.81 6.38
N LYS A 65 36.48 -21.68 5.70
CA LYS A 65 37.83 -21.22 5.30
C LYS A 65 38.74 -20.90 6.48
N ASP A 66 38.14 -20.50 7.60
CA ASP A 66 38.80 -20.18 8.86
C ASP A 66 38.93 -21.39 9.80
N GLY A 67 38.32 -22.53 9.46
CA GLY A 67 38.29 -23.74 10.27
C GLY A 67 37.40 -23.63 11.52
N MET A 68 36.70 -22.51 11.72
CA MET A 68 35.95 -22.25 12.95
C MET A 68 34.77 -23.21 13.13
N ARG A 69 34.13 -23.64 12.03
CA ARG A 69 33.05 -24.63 12.10
C ARG A 69 33.60 -26.00 12.48
N THR A 70 34.70 -26.42 11.87
CA THR A 70 35.37 -27.69 12.24
C THR A 70 35.82 -27.67 13.70
N ASP A 71 36.38 -26.56 14.17
CA ASP A 71 36.80 -26.39 15.56
C ASP A 71 35.62 -26.44 16.54
N ASP A 72 34.50 -25.81 16.21
CA ASP A 72 33.27 -25.85 17.04
C ASP A 72 32.69 -27.27 17.12
N ILE A 73 32.68 -28.01 16.00
CA ILE A 73 32.27 -29.43 15.95
C ILE A 73 33.22 -30.28 16.82
N ASN A 74 34.53 -30.11 16.68
CA ASN A 74 35.53 -30.86 17.44
C ASN A 74 35.44 -30.55 18.94
N ALA A 75 35.16 -29.29 19.29
CA ALA A 75 34.94 -28.86 20.67
C ALA A 75 33.70 -29.55 21.28
N LEU A 76 32.60 -29.67 20.52
CA LEU A 76 31.42 -30.41 20.93
C LEU A 76 31.68 -31.92 21.06
N ALA A 77 32.52 -32.48 20.18
CA ALA A 77 32.95 -33.87 20.20
C ALA A 77 33.97 -34.21 21.31
N GLY A 78 34.34 -33.25 22.18
CA GLY A 78 35.33 -33.45 23.25
C GLY A 78 36.78 -33.51 22.74
N GLN A 79 37.01 -33.28 21.46
CA GLN A 79 38.33 -33.31 20.81
C GLN A 79 39.04 -31.96 20.93
N ARG A 80 39.08 -31.36 22.13
CA ARG A 80 39.92 -30.19 22.38
C ARG A 80 41.39 -30.62 22.25
N GLY A 81 42.19 -29.87 21.50
CA GLY A 81 43.56 -30.21 21.07
C GLY A 81 44.62 -30.45 22.15
N ASP A 82 44.22 -30.68 23.40
CA ASP A 82 45.10 -31.10 24.48
C ASP A 82 45.14 -32.64 24.55
N LYS A 83 46.34 -33.22 24.65
CA LYS A 83 46.63 -34.65 24.49
C LYS A 83 46.02 -35.59 25.57
N LYS A 84 45.11 -35.08 26.40
CA LYS A 84 44.22 -35.86 27.27
C LYS A 84 42.80 -35.59 26.79
N GLY A 85 42.23 -36.55 26.05
CA GLY A 85 40.90 -36.44 25.45
C GLY A 85 39.91 -35.81 26.43
N GLY A 86 39.40 -34.63 26.07
CA GLY A 86 38.39 -33.95 26.86
C GLY A 86 37.13 -34.79 26.88
N ASP A 87 36.57 -35.02 28.06
CA ASP A 87 35.32 -35.75 28.18
C ASP A 87 34.20 -34.96 27.50
N VAL A 88 33.49 -35.60 26.56
CA VAL A 88 32.33 -35.04 25.84
C VAL A 88 31.33 -34.46 26.82
N TRP A 89 31.15 -35.12 27.97
CA TRP A 89 30.25 -34.68 29.03
C TRP A 89 30.68 -33.35 29.65
N THR A 90 31.98 -33.08 29.79
CA THR A 90 32.47 -31.79 30.31
C THR A 90 32.09 -30.65 29.36
N SER A 91 32.33 -30.82 28.06
CA SER A 91 31.97 -29.83 27.04
C SER A 91 30.47 -29.59 26.96
N PHE A 92 29.67 -30.66 27.11
CA PHE A 92 28.21 -30.58 27.16
C PHE A 92 27.72 -29.78 28.38
N TYR A 93 28.20 -30.09 29.58
CA TYR A 93 27.79 -29.37 30.79
C TYR A 93 28.25 -27.91 30.80
N ASP A 94 29.42 -27.60 30.25
CA ASP A 94 29.88 -26.23 30.04
C ASP A 94 28.91 -25.45 29.14
N LYS A 95 28.45 -26.06 28.03
CA LYS A 95 27.46 -25.45 27.13
C LYS A 95 26.09 -25.28 27.79
N VAL A 96 25.62 -26.27 28.54
CA VAL A 96 24.37 -26.16 29.31
C VAL A 96 24.44 -25.01 30.33
N LYS A 97 25.58 -24.84 30.99
CA LYS A 97 25.81 -23.74 31.91
C LYS A 97 25.81 -22.39 31.19
N GLU A 98 26.50 -22.28 30.05
CA GLU A 98 26.51 -21.07 29.20
C GLU A 98 25.08 -20.65 28.80
N VAL A 99 24.27 -21.60 28.32
CA VAL A 99 22.87 -21.34 27.93
C VAL A 99 22.03 -20.90 29.13
N LYS A 100 22.15 -21.57 30.28
CA LYS A 100 21.42 -21.18 31.50
C LYS A 100 21.81 -19.79 31.98
N ASP A 101 23.10 -19.45 31.96
CA ASP A 101 23.60 -18.13 32.36
C ASP A 101 23.14 -17.04 31.38
N TYR A 102 23.10 -17.34 30.08
CA TYR A 102 22.50 -16.45 29.07
C TYR A 102 21.03 -16.17 29.38
N HIS A 103 20.20 -17.21 29.50
CA HIS A 103 18.76 -17.02 29.78
C HIS A 103 18.50 -16.31 31.11
N ARG A 104 19.30 -16.58 32.15
CA ARG A 104 19.20 -15.86 33.43
C ARG A 104 19.51 -14.37 33.30
N ARG A 105 20.47 -13.97 32.46
CA ARG A 105 20.80 -12.55 32.24
C ARG A 105 19.72 -11.83 31.44
N PHE A 106 19.20 -12.47 30.38
CA PHE A 106 18.19 -11.87 29.50
C PHE A 106 16.79 -11.85 30.13
N SER A 107 16.43 -12.84 30.96
CA SER A 107 15.14 -12.85 31.67
C SER A 107 14.99 -11.71 32.69
N VAL A 108 16.10 -11.13 33.16
CA VAL A 108 16.11 -10.12 34.22
C VAL A 108 16.18 -8.69 33.66
N ASN A 109 16.81 -8.46 32.50
CA ASN A 109 17.21 -7.11 32.09
C ASN A 109 16.56 -6.55 30.81
N GLN A 110 16.10 -7.36 29.83
CA GLN A 110 15.74 -6.84 28.49
C GLN A 110 14.55 -7.53 27.80
N GLY A 111 13.80 -8.39 28.50
CA GLY A 111 12.80 -9.24 27.85
C GLY A 111 13.45 -10.34 27.00
N LEU A 112 12.65 -11.32 26.56
CA LEU A 112 13.13 -12.29 25.59
C LEU A 112 13.31 -11.58 24.24
N PRO A 113 14.37 -11.87 23.47
CA PRO A 113 14.48 -11.39 22.10
C PRO A 113 13.20 -11.75 21.33
N GLU A 114 12.68 -10.80 20.57
CA GLU A 114 11.52 -11.03 19.72
C GLU A 114 11.80 -12.20 18.77
N SER A 115 10.87 -13.16 18.73
CA SER A 115 11.02 -14.31 17.85
C SER A 115 10.82 -13.84 16.41
N GLN A 116 11.85 -13.96 15.58
CA GLN A 116 11.82 -13.65 14.15
C GLN A 116 11.06 -14.73 13.37
N ASN A 117 9.81 -14.95 13.74
CA ASN A 117 8.90 -15.87 13.07
C ASN A 117 8.44 -15.30 11.72
N ALA A 118 7.66 -16.08 10.97
CA ALA A 118 7.16 -15.67 9.66
C ALA A 118 6.34 -14.36 9.71
N GLU A 119 5.55 -14.16 10.76
CA GLU A 119 4.73 -12.96 10.95
C GLU A 119 5.60 -11.70 11.15
N TRP A 120 6.65 -11.81 11.94
CA TRP A 120 7.61 -10.73 12.16
C TRP A 120 8.27 -10.31 10.84
N TRP A 121 8.71 -11.28 10.03
CA TRP A 121 9.30 -11.01 8.72
C TRP A 121 8.29 -10.37 7.74
N TYR A 122 7.04 -10.82 7.79
CA TYR A 122 5.94 -10.24 7.00
C TYR A 122 5.73 -8.77 7.36
N GLN A 123 5.49 -8.45 8.63
CA GLN A 123 5.26 -7.08 9.10
C GLN A 123 6.45 -6.17 8.76
N ARG A 124 7.67 -6.66 9.02
CA ARG A 124 8.89 -5.91 8.75
C ARG A 124 9.08 -5.57 7.27
N ALA A 125 8.61 -6.43 6.36
CA ALA A 125 8.69 -6.20 4.93
C ALA A 125 7.81 -5.02 4.48
N PHE A 126 6.61 -4.88 5.05
CA PHE A 126 5.70 -3.75 4.76
C PHE A 126 6.11 -2.46 5.47
N GLU A 127 6.62 -2.51 6.70
CA GLU A 127 7.18 -1.33 7.38
C GLU A 127 8.37 -0.70 6.63
N THR A 128 9.11 -1.53 5.90
CA THR A 128 10.27 -1.09 5.11
C THR A 128 9.85 -0.63 3.72
N ASP A 129 8.61 -0.87 3.31
CA ASP A 129 8.10 -0.44 2.01
C ASP A 129 8.12 1.09 1.91
N ARG A 130 8.62 1.57 0.77
CA ARG A 130 8.67 3.00 0.43
C ARG A 130 8.06 3.27 -0.93
N SER A 131 7.25 2.33 -1.45
CA SER A 131 6.63 2.39 -2.77
C SER A 131 5.98 3.74 -3.06
N GLU A 132 5.24 4.31 -2.10
CA GLU A 132 4.59 5.62 -2.26
C GLU A 132 5.54 6.77 -2.62
N THR A 133 6.77 6.74 -2.11
CA THR A 133 7.77 7.78 -2.41
C THR A 133 8.43 7.59 -3.78
N LEU A 134 8.24 6.42 -4.40
CA LEU A 134 8.86 6.07 -5.67
C LEU A 134 8.00 6.46 -6.89
N PHE A 135 6.70 6.66 -6.71
CA PHE A 135 5.76 7.01 -7.78
C PHE A 135 5.31 8.46 -7.67
N SER A 136 5.04 9.10 -8.81
CA SER A 136 4.33 10.37 -8.81
C SER A 136 2.83 10.14 -8.52
N GLY A 137 2.13 11.18 -8.09
CA GLY A 137 0.68 11.09 -7.86
C GLY A 137 -0.10 10.68 -9.12
N GLU A 138 0.36 11.11 -10.30
CA GLU A 138 -0.26 10.75 -11.59
C GLU A 138 0.04 9.31 -12.03
N GLU A 139 1.08 8.66 -11.47
CA GLU A 139 1.41 7.26 -11.75
C GLU A 139 0.52 6.26 -10.97
N GLU A 140 -0.18 6.71 -9.92
CA GLU A 140 -1.10 5.91 -9.10
C GLU A 140 -0.52 4.54 -8.67
N LEU A 141 0.67 4.55 -8.03
CA LEU A 141 1.40 3.34 -7.63
C LEU A 141 1.65 2.35 -8.79
N GLY A 142 1.91 2.88 -9.99
CA GLY A 142 2.30 2.07 -11.14
C GLY A 142 1.16 1.59 -12.03
N LYS A 143 -0.08 2.03 -11.77
CA LYS A 143 -1.20 1.79 -12.69
C LYS A 143 -1.08 2.60 -13.97
N ARG A 144 -0.44 3.76 -13.91
CA ARG A 144 -0.35 4.70 -15.03
C ARG A 144 1.04 5.27 -15.16
N VAL A 145 1.33 5.82 -16.34
CA VAL A 145 2.61 6.48 -16.63
C VAL A 145 2.45 7.98 -16.65
N ASP A 146 3.42 8.67 -16.06
CA ASP A 146 3.56 10.12 -16.08
C ASP A 146 4.73 10.50 -16.99
N MET A 147 4.39 10.83 -18.25
CA MET A 147 5.36 11.15 -19.29
C MET A 147 5.16 12.57 -19.86
N LEU A 148 4.52 13.47 -19.10
CA LEU A 148 4.23 14.83 -19.57
C LEU A 148 5.51 15.64 -19.81
N GLU A 149 6.54 15.43 -19.00
CA GLU A 149 7.85 16.06 -19.19
C GLU A 149 8.54 15.58 -20.47
N LEU A 150 8.46 14.27 -20.77
CA LEU A 150 9.02 13.68 -21.99
C LEU A 150 8.28 14.17 -23.24
N PHE A 151 6.96 14.30 -23.16
CA PHE A 151 6.16 14.92 -24.22
C PHE A 151 6.60 16.37 -24.47
N SER A 152 6.78 17.16 -23.42
CA SER A 152 7.26 18.53 -23.52
C SER A 152 8.66 18.60 -24.15
N ALA A 153 9.57 17.70 -23.74
CA ALA A 153 10.89 17.57 -24.34
C ALA A 153 10.82 17.22 -25.83
N PHE A 154 9.92 16.32 -26.23
CA PHE A 154 9.69 15.95 -27.62
C PHE A 154 9.20 17.11 -28.48
N LEU A 155 8.23 17.89 -27.98
CA LEU A 155 7.71 19.08 -28.67
C LEU A 155 8.77 20.18 -28.84
N ASN A 156 9.74 20.26 -27.92
CA ASN A 156 10.83 21.21 -27.97
C ASN A 156 11.89 20.88 -29.04
N ILE A 157 11.84 19.70 -29.67
CA ILE A 157 12.76 19.32 -30.76
C ILE A 157 12.33 20.01 -32.07
N LYS A 158 12.85 21.22 -32.27
CA LYS A 158 12.49 22.11 -33.40
C LYS A 158 12.50 21.44 -34.78
N LYS A 159 13.45 20.54 -35.06
CA LYS A 159 13.53 19.87 -36.37
C LYS A 159 12.35 18.93 -36.60
N ILE A 160 11.89 18.23 -35.56
CA ILE A 160 10.75 17.32 -35.63
C ILE A 160 9.46 18.12 -35.75
N THR A 161 9.29 19.16 -34.94
CA THR A 161 8.15 20.10 -35.02
C THR A 161 8.05 20.74 -36.41
N SER A 162 9.18 21.18 -36.97
CA SER A 162 9.23 21.74 -38.32
C SER A 162 8.91 20.69 -39.39
N GLN A 163 9.38 19.45 -39.22
CA GLN A 163 9.09 18.35 -40.14
C GLN A 163 7.59 18.02 -40.15
N ARG A 164 6.93 17.96 -38.98
CA ARG A 164 5.48 17.74 -38.89
C ARG A 164 4.68 18.85 -39.55
N ARG A 165 5.00 20.12 -39.24
CA ARG A 165 4.36 21.27 -39.89
C ARG A 165 4.54 21.27 -41.41
N ASN A 166 5.74 20.94 -41.90
CA ASN A 166 6.01 20.85 -43.33
C ASN A 166 5.25 19.70 -44.00
N SER A 167 5.16 18.54 -43.34
CA SER A 167 4.40 17.39 -43.84
C SER A 167 2.91 17.71 -43.92
N PHE A 168 2.37 18.42 -42.93
CA PHE A 168 0.99 18.93 -42.95
C PHE A 168 0.78 19.96 -44.06
N LYS A 169 1.73 20.89 -44.26
CA LYS A 169 1.68 21.87 -45.35
C LYS A 169 1.68 21.18 -46.72
N GLU A 170 2.51 20.16 -46.91
CA GLU A 170 2.55 19.38 -48.15
C GLU A 170 1.24 18.63 -48.39
N ALA A 171 0.69 17.96 -47.37
CA ALA A 171 -0.61 17.29 -47.47
C ALA A 171 -1.75 18.28 -47.78
N THR A 172 -1.72 19.47 -47.16
CA THR A 172 -2.67 20.56 -47.40
C THR A 172 -2.56 21.07 -48.83
N PHE A 173 -1.34 21.29 -49.32
CA PHE A 173 -1.08 21.69 -50.70
C PHE A 173 -1.62 20.66 -51.69
N VAL A 174 -1.33 19.37 -51.51
CA VAL A 174 -1.84 18.29 -52.36
C VAL A 174 -3.38 18.27 -52.36
N ARG A 175 -4.01 18.49 -51.21
CA ARG A 175 -5.47 18.56 -51.08
C ARG A 175 -6.05 19.78 -51.80
N LEU A 176 -5.44 20.96 -51.70
CA LEU A 176 -5.90 22.18 -52.36
C LEU A 176 -5.64 22.17 -53.87
N LYS A 177 -4.52 21.61 -54.31
CA LYS A 177 -4.18 21.45 -55.73
C LYS A 177 -5.20 20.60 -56.48
N LYS A 178 -5.83 19.62 -55.81
CA LYS A 178 -6.96 18.86 -56.38
C LYS A 178 -8.17 19.74 -56.71
N LYS A 179 -8.36 20.86 -56.01
CA LYS A 179 -9.45 21.82 -56.26
C LYS A 179 -9.03 22.93 -57.23
N SER A 180 -7.76 23.36 -57.14
CA SER A 180 -7.18 24.42 -57.96
C SER A 180 -5.89 23.92 -58.62
N PRO A 181 -5.93 23.45 -59.88
CA PRO A 181 -4.77 22.84 -60.55
C PRO A 181 -3.55 23.76 -60.70
N ASP A 182 -3.78 25.07 -60.83
CA ASP A 182 -2.76 26.12 -61.01
C ASP A 182 -2.16 26.61 -59.68
N LEU A 183 -2.54 26.00 -58.55
CA LEU A 183 -2.04 26.40 -57.23
C LEU A 183 -0.57 26.02 -57.07
N GLU A 184 0.24 27.01 -56.68
CA GLU A 184 1.66 26.84 -56.37
C GLU A 184 1.89 26.45 -54.89
N PRO A 185 2.97 25.72 -54.55
CA PRO A 185 3.25 25.27 -53.18
C PRO A 185 3.40 26.41 -52.15
N ASP A 186 3.91 27.55 -52.59
CA ASP A 186 4.15 28.74 -51.75
C ASP A 186 3.01 29.77 -51.85
N ALA A 187 1.86 29.39 -52.39
CA ALA A 187 0.71 30.28 -52.46
C ALA A 187 0.22 30.70 -51.05
N PRO A 188 -0.17 31.97 -50.85
CA PRO A 188 -0.63 32.46 -49.55
C PRO A 188 -1.88 31.72 -49.05
N GLU A 189 -2.70 31.18 -49.94
CA GLU A 189 -3.88 30.37 -49.62
C GLU A 189 -3.51 29.08 -48.85
N VAL A 190 -2.40 28.44 -49.22
CA VAL A 190 -1.89 27.24 -48.54
C VAL A 190 -1.45 27.60 -47.13
N GLU A 191 -0.66 28.66 -46.98
CA GLU A 191 -0.15 29.09 -45.67
C GLU A 191 -1.27 29.55 -44.73
N GLN A 192 -2.28 30.26 -45.24
CA GLN A 192 -3.46 30.64 -44.46
C GLN A 192 -4.25 29.43 -43.97
N THR A 193 -4.41 28.41 -44.82
CA THR A 193 -5.10 27.16 -44.46
C THR A 193 -4.33 26.40 -43.40
N VAL A 194 -3.00 26.29 -43.56
CA VAL A 194 -2.12 25.67 -42.57
C VAL A 194 -2.19 26.41 -41.24
N GLN A 195 -2.13 27.74 -41.23
CA GLN A 195 -2.22 28.54 -40.01
C GLN A 195 -3.55 28.36 -39.26
N LYS A 196 -4.64 28.06 -39.98
CA LYS A 196 -5.97 27.87 -39.41
C LYS A 196 -6.22 26.44 -38.92
N GLU A 197 -5.69 25.44 -39.63
CA GLU A 197 -6.01 24.02 -39.40
C GLU A 197 -4.90 23.26 -38.66
N TYR A 198 -3.65 23.73 -38.68
CA TYR A 198 -2.54 23.03 -38.04
C TYR A 198 -2.57 23.24 -36.52
N ASN A 199 -2.76 22.14 -35.81
CA ASN A 199 -2.46 22.03 -34.39
C ASN A 199 -1.28 21.09 -34.20
N GLU A 200 -0.44 21.39 -33.23
CA GLU A 200 0.64 20.47 -32.85
C GLU A 200 0.04 19.21 -32.18
N LEU A 201 0.84 18.15 -32.10
CA LEU A 201 0.47 16.87 -31.52
C LEU A 201 -0.06 17.03 -30.08
N ASP A 202 -1.22 16.45 -29.80
CA ASP A 202 -1.79 16.38 -28.45
C ASP A 202 -1.11 15.28 -27.61
N TYR A 203 -1.18 15.39 -26.29
CA TYR A 203 -0.56 14.42 -25.37
C TYR A 203 -1.12 13.00 -25.54
N ILE A 204 -2.44 12.87 -25.68
CA ILE A 204 -3.07 11.55 -25.87
C ILE A 204 -2.63 10.92 -27.20
N GLU A 205 -2.56 11.73 -28.25
CA GLU A 205 -2.11 11.25 -29.56
C GLU A 205 -0.62 10.88 -29.54
N TRP A 206 0.20 11.67 -28.84
CA TRP A 206 1.60 11.32 -28.61
C TRP A 206 1.76 10.00 -27.87
N LEU A 207 1.02 9.77 -26.78
CA LEU A 207 1.07 8.51 -26.02
C LEU A 207 0.75 7.29 -26.90
N ARG A 208 -0.09 7.45 -27.93
CA ARG A 208 -0.46 6.37 -28.86
C ARG A 208 0.54 6.10 -29.97
N THR A 209 1.42 7.05 -30.27
CA THR A 209 2.26 6.99 -31.49
C THR A 209 3.73 7.28 -31.22
N PHE A 210 4.18 7.48 -29.98
CA PHE A 210 5.57 7.82 -29.71
C PHE A 210 6.54 6.66 -30.02
N ASP A 211 6.04 5.43 -30.07
CA ASP A 211 6.76 4.23 -30.51
C ASP A 211 6.98 4.17 -32.04
N GLN A 212 6.18 4.92 -32.82
CA GLN A 212 6.25 5.03 -34.28
C GLN A 212 7.41 5.94 -34.74
N LEU A 213 8.60 5.69 -34.20
CA LEU A 213 9.82 6.47 -34.46
C LEU A 213 10.32 6.38 -35.91
N HIS A 214 9.82 5.40 -36.66
CA HIS A 214 10.12 5.20 -38.08
C HIS A 214 9.41 6.22 -38.99
N ASP A 215 8.30 6.81 -38.55
CA ASP A 215 7.58 7.86 -39.30
C ASP A 215 8.31 9.22 -39.24
N ILE A 216 9.19 9.39 -38.25
CA ILE A 216 10.04 10.58 -38.15
C ILE A 216 11.14 10.48 -39.21
N HIS A 217 11.10 11.41 -40.16
CA HIS A 217 12.05 11.40 -41.27
C HIS A 217 13.49 11.51 -40.76
N ARG A 218 14.38 10.68 -41.30
CA ARG A 218 15.80 10.61 -40.89
C ARG A 218 16.54 11.95 -40.80
N TYR A 219 16.27 12.95 -41.67
CA TYR A 219 16.95 14.25 -41.60
C TYR A 219 16.62 15.03 -40.31
N ALA A 220 15.47 14.76 -39.70
CA ALA A 220 15.00 15.41 -38.48
C ALA A 220 15.62 14.79 -37.21
N LYS A 221 16.15 13.57 -37.31
CA LYS A 221 16.79 12.82 -36.21
C LYS A 221 18.31 12.65 -36.34
N TYR A 222 18.84 12.68 -37.56
CA TYR A 222 20.26 12.43 -37.82
C TYR A 222 21.18 13.44 -37.12
N ARG A 223 22.02 12.95 -36.20
CA ARG A 223 22.97 13.72 -35.37
C ARG A 223 22.31 14.87 -34.60
N GLU A 224 21.04 14.73 -34.25
CA GLU A 224 20.35 15.67 -33.37
C GLU A 224 20.51 15.24 -31.91
N LYS A 225 21.36 15.97 -31.19
CA LYS A 225 21.61 15.72 -29.77
C LYS A 225 20.32 15.74 -28.91
N PRO A 226 19.40 16.72 -29.06
CA PRO A 226 18.16 16.73 -28.28
C PRO A 226 17.27 15.50 -28.51
N TYR A 227 17.33 14.90 -29.70
CA TYR A 227 16.57 13.69 -30.01
C TYR A 227 17.16 12.46 -29.32
N ALA A 228 18.49 12.32 -29.34
CA ALA A 228 19.16 11.25 -28.61
C ALA A 228 18.92 11.36 -27.09
N GLU A 229 19.01 12.57 -26.53
CA GLU A 229 18.71 12.82 -25.11
C GLU A 229 17.26 12.51 -24.76
N TYR A 230 16.31 12.84 -25.64
CA TYR A 230 14.91 12.45 -25.49
C TYR A 230 14.72 10.93 -25.48
N LEU A 231 15.32 10.19 -26.42
CA LEU A 231 15.23 8.73 -26.46
C LEU A 231 15.86 8.07 -25.22
N GLU A 232 17.02 8.56 -24.79
CA GLU A 232 17.69 8.09 -23.58
C GLU A 232 16.82 8.35 -22.34
N GLY A 233 16.21 9.53 -22.22
CA GLY A 233 15.27 9.87 -21.16
C GLY A 233 14.01 9.01 -21.16
N LEU A 234 13.43 8.76 -22.34
CA LEU A 234 12.27 7.89 -22.52
C LEU A 234 12.59 6.46 -22.08
N ILE A 235 13.70 5.90 -22.54
CA ILE A 235 14.16 4.56 -22.14
C ILE A 235 14.42 4.50 -20.63
N ALA A 236 15.10 5.51 -20.07
CA ALA A 236 15.41 5.57 -18.64
C ALA A 236 14.13 5.62 -17.80
N TYR A 237 13.14 6.40 -18.21
CA TYR A 237 11.84 6.48 -17.56
C TYR A 237 11.10 5.14 -17.61
N LEU A 238 10.90 4.57 -18.81
CA LEU A 238 10.17 3.30 -18.97
C LEU A 238 10.85 2.14 -18.22
N ARG A 239 12.18 2.07 -18.30
CA ARG A 239 12.98 1.09 -17.54
C ARG A 239 12.83 1.29 -16.03
N GLY A 240 12.91 2.54 -15.57
CA GLY A 240 12.74 2.89 -14.17
C GLY A 240 11.34 2.54 -13.66
N PHE A 241 10.32 2.86 -14.46
CA PHE A 241 8.93 2.56 -14.17
C PHE A 241 8.69 1.05 -14.03
N LEU A 242 9.24 0.22 -14.94
CA LEU A 242 9.14 -1.23 -14.80
C LEU A 242 9.83 -1.74 -13.53
N LEU A 243 11.01 -1.21 -13.18
CA LEU A 243 11.72 -1.62 -11.96
C LEU A 243 11.00 -1.19 -10.68
N ARG A 244 10.29 -0.07 -10.70
CA ARG A 244 9.45 0.34 -9.57
C ARG A 244 8.20 -0.52 -9.47
N THR A 245 7.56 -0.88 -10.58
CA THR A 245 6.35 -1.71 -10.54
C THR A 245 6.63 -3.19 -10.27
N GLN A 246 7.76 -3.70 -10.77
CA GLN A 246 8.17 -5.09 -10.69
C GLN A 246 9.67 -5.22 -10.34
N PRO A 247 10.05 -4.91 -9.08
CA PRO A 247 11.45 -4.91 -8.63
C PRO A 247 12.18 -6.26 -8.74
N LEU A 248 11.45 -7.37 -8.84
CA LEU A 248 12.01 -8.72 -8.98
C LEU A 248 12.32 -9.12 -10.43
N VAL A 249 11.96 -8.30 -11.41
CA VAL A 249 12.21 -8.59 -12.83
C VAL A 249 13.70 -8.52 -13.15
N ASP A 250 14.20 -9.55 -13.84
CA ASP A 250 15.57 -9.57 -14.38
C ASP A 250 15.67 -8.69 -15.62
N VAL A 251 15.83 -7.39 -15.38
CA VAL A 251 15.99 -6.38 -16.44
C VAL A 251 17.25 -6.61 -17.26
N ALA A 252 18.32 -7.12 -16.65
CA ALA A 252 19.57 -7.38 -17.38
C ALA A 252 19.36 -8.45 -18.47
N LYS A 253 18.60 -9.50 -18.16
CA LYS A 253 18.23 -10.52 -19.14
C LYS A 253 17.31 -9.97 -20.24
N LEU A 254 16.35 -9.10 -19.90
CA LEU A 254 15.50 -8.44 -20.89
C LEU A 254 16.32 -7.56 -21.86
N GLU A 255 17.22 -6.73 -21.32
CA GLU A 255 18.09 -5.87 -22.12
C GLU A 255 19.01 -6.69 -23.04
N GLN A 256 19.55 -7.82 -22.56
CA GLN A 256 20.32 -8.74 -23.38
C GLN A 256 19.50 -9.36 -24.52
N GLN A 257 18.23 -9.68 -24.27
CA GLN A 257 17.32 -10.16 -25.30
C GLN A 257 17.04 -9.09 -26.35
N PHE A 258 16.77 -7.84 -25.93
CA PHE A 258 16.56 -6.72 -26.85
C PHE A 258 17.79 -6.47 -27.72
N GLU A 259 18.98 -6.54 -27.12
CA GLU A 259 20.23 -6.34 -27.85
C GLU A 259 20.47 -7.45 -28.88
N LYS A 260 20.22 -8.71 -28.50
CA LYS A 260 20.35 -9.83 -29.41
C LYS A 260 19.40 -9.71 -30.61
N GLU A 261 18.13 -9.42 -30.36
CA GLU A 261 17.14 -9.22 -31.43
C GLU A 261 17.48 -8.01 -32.31
N PHE A 262 18.03 -6.94 -31.72
CA PHE A 262 18.49 -5.78 -32.46
C PHE A 262 19.64 -6.13 -33.40
N GLU A 263 20.67 -6.84 -32.93
CA GLU A 263 21.81 -7.22 -33.75
C GLU A 263 21.40 -8.14 -34.91
N GLU A 264 20.48 -9.08 -34.67
CA GLU A 264 19.91 -9.94 -35.73
C GLU A 264 19.18 -9.10 -36.79
N ARG A 265 18.28 -8.19 -36.38
CA ARG A 265 17.53 -7.32 -37.30
C ARG A 265 18.41 -6.28 -38.00
N TRP A 266 19.46 -5.81 -37.33
CA TRP A 266 20.43 -4.87 -37.90
C TRP A 266 21.28 -5.55 -38.98
N ALA A 267 21.72 -6.79 -38.74
CA ALA A 267 22.44 -7.58 -39.73
C ALA A 267 21.59 -7.84 -40.99
N ASP A 268 20.29 -8.09 -40.82
CA ASP A 268 19.34 -8.31 -41.91
C ASP A 268 18.85 -7.01 -42.58
N MET A 269 19.25 -5.84 -42.07
CA MET A 269 18.73 -4.52 -42.47
C MET A 269 17.19 -4.44 -42.45
N SER A 270 16.56 -5.15 -41.52
CA SER A 270 15.11 -5.28 -41.42
C SER A 270 14.46 -4.24 -40.51
N ILE A 271 15.24 -3.32 -39.94
CA ILE A 271 14.76 -2.31 -39.00
C ILE A 271 14.02 -1.20 -39.77
N PRO A 272 12.74 -0.92 -39.43
CA PRO A 272 11.98 0.15 -40.06
C PRO A 272 12.67 1.52 -39.97
N GLY A 273 12.80 2.22 -41.09
CA GLY A 273 13.47 3.53 -41.17
C GLY A 273 14.99 3.45 -41.33
N TRP A 274 15.58 2.25 -41.23
CA TRP A 274 17.04 2.00 -41.29
C TRP A 274 17.46 0.99 -42.36
N GLN A 275 16.59 0.69 -43.34
CA GLN A 275 16.87 -0.29 -44.40
C GLN A 275 17.95 0.16 -45.39
N GLU A 276 18.21 1.46 -45.52
CA GLU A 276 19.28 2.03 -46.33
C GLU A 276 20.28 2.78 -45.44
N GLN A 277 21.59 2.61 -45.64
CA GLN A 277 22.60 3.37 -44.89
C GLN A 277 22.58 4.87 -45.25
N THR A 278 22.77 5.75 -44.27
CA THR A 278 22.65 7.20 -44.50
C THR A 278 23.65 7.71 -45.53
N HIS A 279 24.86 7.18 -45.56
CA HIS A 279 25.90 7.60 -46.51
C HIS A 279 25.57 7.28 -47.98
N LYS A 280 24.63 6.36 -48.24
CA LYS A 280 24.15 6.01 -49.60
C LYS A 280 22.97 6.85 -50.06
N SER A 281 22.29 7.51 -49.12
CA SER A 281 21.13 8.33 -49.41
C SER A 281 21.50 9.50 -50.33
N LYS A 282 20.66 9.75 -51.35
CA LYS A 282 20.80 10.89 -52.27
C LYS A 282 20.80 12.25 -51.57
N LEU A 283 20.17 12.32 -50.39
CA LEU A 283 20.04 13.54 -49.60
C LEU A 283 21.15 13.71 -48.55
N PHE A 284 22.13 12.79 -48.52
CA PHE A 284 23.29 12.89 -47.65
C PHE A 284 24.48 13.58 -48.33
N CYS A 285 25.18 14.42 -47.58
CA CYS A 285 26.35 15.15 -48.03
C CYS A 285 27.56 14.78 -47.17
N LEU A 286 28.40 13.86 -47.67
CA LEU A 286 29.57 13.35 -46.97
C LEU A 286 30.54 14.47 -46.50
N PRO A 287 30.91 15.48 -47.33
CA PRO A 287 31.87 16.51 -46.91
C PRO A 287 31.39 17.35 -45.72
N SER A 288 30.09 17.60 -45.61
CA SER A 288 29.54 18.36 -44.48
C SER A 288 28.96 17.48 -43.38
N ASN A 289 28.90 16.17 -43.61
CA ASN A 289 28.26 15.15 -42.78
C ASN A 289 26.83 15.55 -42.35
N LYS A 290 26.03 15.98 -43.34
CA LYS A 290 24.66 16.46 -43.15
C LYS A 290 23.67 15.73 -44.04
N LEU A 291 22.51 15.42 -43.48
CA LEU A 291 21.35 14.91 -44.19
C LEU A 291 20.35 16.05 -44.39
N PHE A 292 19.89 16.25 -45.63
CA PHE A 292 18.99 17.33 -46.01
C PHE A 292 17.54 16.84 -46.16
N ASN A 293 16.58 17.75 -46.03
CA ASN A 293 15.15 17.47 -46.22
C ASN A 293 14.74 17.39 -47.71
N GLY A 294 15.58 17.86 -48.63
CA GLY A 294 15.27 17.87 -50.05
C GLY A 294 16.45 18.31 -50.91
N GLU A 295 16.39 17.97 -52.20
CA GLU A 295 17.48 18.22 -53.14
C GLU A 295 17.77 19.70 -53.36
N ALA A 296 16.75 20.56 -53.34
CA ALA A 296 16.91 22.00 -53.55
C ALA A 296 17.80 22.64 -52.47
N VAL A 297 17.57 22.27 -51.20
CA VAL A 297 18.35 22.78 -50.06
C VAL A 297 19.79 22.26 -50.12
N MET A 298 19.98 20.99 -50.50
CA MET A 298 21.31 20.42 -50.70
C MET A 298 22.06 21.15 -51.82
N LYS A 299 21.44 21.34 -52.99
CA LYS A 299 22.06 22.03 -54.13
C LYS A 299 22.49 23.44 -53.73
N SER A 300 21.64 24.16 -53.01
CA SER A 300 21.99 25.47 -52.44
C SER A 300 23.20 25.40 -51.50
N HIS A 301 23.23 24.44 -50.58
CA HIS A 301 24.37 24.22 -49.67
C HIS A 301 25.69 23.95 -50.42
N GLN A 302 25.65 23.17 -51.50
CA GLN A 302 26.82 22.82 -52.31
C GLN A 302 27.44 24.02 -53.05
N THR A 303 26.69 25.10 -53.28
CA THR A 303 27.23 26.33 -53.86
C THR A 303 28.05 27.17 -52.86
N GLY A 304 27.85 26.94 -51.56
CA GLY A 304 28.41 27.74 -50.48
C GLY A 304 29.93 27.64 -50.32
N LYS A 305 30.56 28.74 -49.88
CA LYS A 305 32.03 28.81 -49.65
C LYS A 305 32.51 27.78 -48.61
N GLN A 306 31.73 27.57 -47.55
CA GLN A 306 32.08 26.59 -46.49
C GLN A 306 32.10 25.15 -47.00
N TYR A 307 31.14 24.79 -47.88
CA TYR A 307 31.11 23.46 -48.49
C TYR A 307 32.35 23.25 -49.37
N LYS A 308 32.70 24.23 -50.22
CA LYS A 308 33.90 24.16 -51.07
C LYS A 308 35.19 23.96 -50.25
N LYS A 309 35.30 24.61 -49.09
CA LYS A 309 36.42 24.41 -48.17
C LYS A 309 36.48 22.96 -47.64
N LYS A 310 35.34 22.42 -47.18
CA LYS A 310 35.24 21.04 -46.69
C LYS A 310 35.49 19.99 -47.77
N VAL A 311 35.09 20.26 -49.01
CA VAL A 311 35.42 19.39 -50.16
C VAL A 311 36.93 19.35 -50.39
N ALA A 312 37.60 20.51 -50.35
CA ALA A 312 39.05 20.58 -50.48
C ALA A 312 39.79 19.91 -49.31
N GLU A 313 39.21 19.94 -48.09
CA GLU A 313 39.71 19.18 -46.94
C GLU A 313 39.54 17.67 -47.17
N LEU A 314 38.38 17.22 -47.63
CA LEU A 314 38.11 15.81 -47.90
C LEU A 314 38.99 15.24 -49.03
N GLN A 315 39.30 16.05 -50.05
CA GLN A 315 40.22 15.67 -51.13
C GLN A 315 41.68 15.50 -50.68
N LYS A 316 42.06 16.09 -49.54
CA LYS A 316 43.39 15.91 -48.95
C LYS A 316 43.48 14.65 -48.09
N LEU A 317 42.35 14.11 -47.65
CA LEU A 317 42.30 12.90 -46.85
C LEU A 317 42.62 11.67 -47.70
N GLY A 318 43.39 10.75 -47.13
CA GLY A 318 43.70 9.47 -47.73
C GLY A 318 42.46 8.57 -47.87
N PHE A 319 42.58 7.49 -48.65
CA PHE A 319 41.50 6.51 -48.83
C PHE A 319 41.02 5.91 -47.49
N ASP A 320 41.96 5.60 -46.59
CA ASP A 320 41.65 5.01 -45.28
C ASP A 320 40.91 6.00 -44.37
N GLU A 321 41.25 7.29 -44.42
CA GLU A 321 40.56 8.34 -43.66
C GLU A 321 39.13 8.59 -44.19
N GLN A 322 38.93 8.51 -45.52
CA GLN A 322 37.58 8.58 -46.10
C GLN A 322 36.73 7.36 -45.73
N LYS A 323 37.34 6.17 -45.69
CA LYS A 323 36.66 4.95 -45.21
C LYS A 323 36.29 5.06 -43.73
N GLN A 324 37.16 5.64 -42.91
CA GLN A 324 36.88 5.89 -41.50
C GLN A 324 35.70 6.87 -41.32
N LEU A 325 35.61 7.93 -42.13
CA LEU A 325 34.46 8.83 -42.10
C LEU A 325 33.13 8.11 -42.37
N VAL A 326 33.10 7.19 -43.35
CA VAL A 326 31.91 6.37 -43.63
C VAL A 326 31.58 5.46 -42.45
N SER A 327 32.58 4.79 -41.85
CA SER A 327 32.41 3.96 -40.64
C SER A 327 31.78 4.77 -39.50
N THR A 328 32.27 5.99 -39.25
CA THR A 328 31.69 6.84 -38.20
C THR A 328 30.26 7.29 -38.49
N THR A 329 29.83 7.33 -39.74
CA THR A 329 28.42 7.59 -40.09
C THR A 329 27.57 6.34 -39.84
N GLU A 330 28.06 5.16 -40.21
CA GLU A 330 27.36 3.89 -39.96
C GLU A 330 27.24 3.57 -38.47
N GLU A 331 28.25 3.90 -37.67
CA GLU A 331 28.23 3.75 -36.21
C GLU A 331 27.18 4.66 -35.55
N GLU A 332 27.05 5.90 -36.03
CA GLU A 332 26.02 6.83 -35.55
C GLU A 332 24.62 6.41 -36.00
N ASP A 333 24.47 5.92 -37.22
CA ASP A 333 23.22 5.33 -37.71
C ASP A 333 22.81 4.15 -36.80
N LYS A 334 23.75 3.25 -36.51
CA LYS A 334 23.53 2.10 -35.61
C LYS A 334 23.15 2.56 -34.20
N ARG A 335 23.85 3.57 -33.65
CA ARG A 335 23.57 4.12 -32.32
C ARG A 335 22.14 4.64 -32.20
N VAL A 336 21.69 5.44 -33.16
CA VAL A 336 20.32 6.00 -33.13
C VAL A 336 19.28 4.89 -33.36
N ALA A 337 19.52 3.99 -34.32
CA ALA A 337 18.64 2.85 -34.55
C ALA A 337 18.47 1.95 -33.32
N GLN A 338 19.57 1.73 -32.57
CA GLN A 338 19.56 0.95 -31.33
C GLN A 338 18.69 1.62 -30.26
N LEU A 339 18.82 2.95 -30.09
CA LEU A 339 17.98 3.69 -29.15
C LEU A 339 16.49 3.63 -29.55
N GLU A 340 16.17 3.82 -30.84
CA GLU A 340 14.78 3.72 -31.31
C GLU A 340 14.19 2.32 -31.11
N SER A 341 14.95 1.28 -31.48
CA SER A 341 14.53 -0.11 -31.28
C SER A 341 14.32 -0.43 -29.80
N ARG A 342 15.20 0.07 -28.93
CA ARG A 342 15.08 -0.15 -27.48
C ARG A 342 13.89 0.59 -26.89
N ALA A 343 13.63 1.83 -27.31
CA ALA A 343 12.44 2.58 -26.89
C ALA A 343 11.15 1.87 -27.32
N ALA A 344 11.06 1.39 -28.57
CA ALA A 344 9.92 0.63 -29.06
C ALA A 344 9.72 -0.68 -28.26
N LYS A 345 10.80 -1.39 -27.93
CA LYS A 345 10.72 -2.60 -27.09
C LYS A 345 10.18 -2.29 -25.70
N TRP A 346 10.69 -1.26 -25.04
CA TRP A 346 10.19 -0.83 -23.73
C TRP A 346 8.72 -0.42 -23.76
N HIS A 347 8.29 0.26 -24.82
CA HIS A 347 6.88 0.54 -25.07
C HIS A 347 6.06 -0.75 -25.17
N ASP A 348 6.51 -1.75 -25.94
CA ASP A 348 5.78 -3.03 -26.09
C ASP A 348 5.52 -3.71 -24.73
N LEU A 349 6.50 -3.70 -23.81
CA LEU A 349 6.32 -4.27 -22.45
C LEU A 349 5.30 -3.51 -21.59
N LEU A 350 5.22 -2.20 -21.75
CA LEU A 350 4.37 -1.32 -20.95
C LEU A 350 3.11 -0.86 -21.70
N SER A 351 2.82 -1.51 -22.84
CA SER A 351 1.72 -1.13 -23.74
C SER A 351 0.37 -1.13 -23.03
N ASP A 352 0.10 -2.12 -22.17
CA ASP A 352 -1.12 -2.21 -21.37
C ASP A 352 -1.27 -1.01 -20.42
N THR A 353 -0.22 -0.67 -19.66
CA THR A 353 -0.20 0.49 -18.75
C THR A 353 -0.36 1.81 -19.50
N ILE A 354 0.27 1.95 -20.67
CA ILE A 354 0.14 3.14 -21.52
C ILE A 354 -1.29 3.27 -22.05
N ASN A 355 -1.90 2.16 -22.49
CA ASN A 355 -3.28 2.14 -22.95
C ASN A 355 -4.26 2.47 -21.82
N GLU A 356 -4.02 1.99 -20.60
CA GLU A 356 -4.78 2.35 -19.41
C GLU A 356 -4.68 3.85 -19.10
N THR A 357 -3.47 4.41 -19.21
CA THR A 357 -3.24 5.85 -19.04
C THR A 357 -4.00 6.66 -20.09
N VAL A 358 -3.97 6.24 -21.35
CA VAL A 358 -4.73 6.85 -22.45
C VAL A 358 -6.24 6.81 -22.16
N ALA A 359 -6.78 5.66 -21.75
CA ALA A 359 -8.20 5.50 -21.44
C ALA A 359 -8.62 6.42 -20.28
N HIS A 360 -7.79 6.51 -19.24
CA HIS A 360 -8.03 7.43 -18.13
C HIS A 360 -8.05 8.88 -18.57
N LEU A 361 -7.04 9.34 -19.34
CA LEU A 361 -6.98 10.72 -19.80
C LEU A 361 -8.17 11.10 -20.69
N GLN A 362 -8.63 10.17 -21.53
CA GLN A 362 -9.84 10.38 -22.32
C GLN A 362 -11.10 10.49 -21.45
N LYS A 363 -11.22 9.64 -20.42
CA LYS A 363 -12.30 9.73 -19.44
C LYS A 363 -12.28 11.10 -18.74
N LYS A 364 -11.10 11.51 -18.25
CA LYS A 364 -10.88 12.80 -17.58
C LYS A 364 -11.19 14.01 -18.49
N GLN A 365 -10.87 13.93 -19.79
CA GLN A 365 -11.24 14.97 -20.77
C GLN A 365 -12.75 15.04 -21.04
N SER A 366 -13.48 13.94 -20.84
CA SER A 366 -14.94 13.88 -21.05
C SER A 366 -15.76 14.24 -19.81
N GLN A 367 -15.15 14.25 -18.63
CA GLN A 367 -15.81 14.53 -17.37
C GLN A 367 -16.15 16.01 -17.19
N THR A 368 -17.25 16.25 -16.51
CA THR A 368 -17.61 17.57 -16.00
C THR A 368 -16.81 17.92 -14.75
N VAL A 369 -16.77 19.21 -14.38
CA VAL A 369 -16.03 19.67 -13.19
C VAL A 369 -16.58 19.00 -11.91
N GLU A 370 -17.90 18.83 -11.81
CA GLU A 370 -18.55 18.18 -10.67
C GLU A 370 -18.16 16.69 -10.55
N GLU A 371 -18.05 15.98 -11.68
CA GLU A 371 -17.60 14.58 -11.70
C GLU A 371 -16.11 14.46 -11.35
N MET A 372 -15.28 15.43 -11.74
CA MET A 372 -13.85 15.46 -11.41
C MET A 372 -13.61 15.75 -9.92
N GLU A 373 -14.42 16.62 -9.32
CA GLU A 373 -14.39 16.89 -7.88
C GLU A 373 -14.86 15.67 -7.08
N ALA A 374 -15.95 15.01 -7.49
CA ALA A 374 -16.45 13.80 -6.85
C ALA A 374 -15.45 12.63 -6.91
N GLU A 375 -14.79 12.38 -8.06
CA GLU A 375 -13.77 11.32 -8.14
C GLU A 375 -12.54 11.61 -7.28
N ARG A 376 -12.20 12.89 -7.09
CA ARG A 376 -11.11 13.29 -6.20
C ARG A 376 -11.48 13.04 -4.73
N GLU A 377 -12.71 13.38 -4.33
CA GLU A 377 -13.24 13.10 -2.99
C GLU A 377 -13.29 11.58 -2.72
N GLU A 378 -13.77 10.78 -3.67
CA GLU A 378 -13.74 9.31 -3.55
C GLU A 378 -12.30 8.76 -3.45
N SER A 379 -11.33 9.35 -4.15
CA SER A 379 -9.93 8.90 -4.08
C SER A 379 -9.25 9.24 -2.75
N ASP A 380 -9.60 10.38 -2.15
CA ASP A 380 -9.10 10.79 -0.83
C ASP A 380 -9.73 9.90 0.26
N ASP A 381 -11.01 9.54 0.14
CA ASP A 381 -11.68 8.58 1.03
C ASP A 381 -11.11 7.14 0.89
N ASP A 382 -10.75 6.69 -0.32
CA ASP A 382 -10.17 5.36 -0.56
C ASP A 382 -8.70 5.27 -0.03
N MET A 383 -7.98 6.41 0.06
CA MET A 383 -6.69 6.50 0.75
C MET A 383 -6.83 6.40 2.28
N ASP A 384 -7.88 6.97 2.86
CA ASP A 384 -8.18 6.86 4.31
C ASP A 384 -8.66 5.45 4.69
N MET A 385 -9.23 4.70 3.74
CA MET A 385 -9.69 3.32 3.94
C MET A 385 -8.61 2.25 3.66
N SER A 386 -7.50 2.62 3.02
CA SER A 386 -6.36 1.72 2.78
C SER A 386 -5.41 1.61 3.98
N ASP A 387 -5.45 2.55 4.92
CA ASP A 387 -4.61 2.57 6.13
C ASP A 387 -5.29 1.85 7.33
N GLY A 388 -6.33 1.05 7.05
CA GLY A 388 -7.28 0.53 8.03
C GLY A 388 -7.37 -0.99 8.20
N GLU A 389 -6.39 -1.78 7.73
CA GLU A 389 -6.26 -3.20 8.12
C GLU A 389 -4.90 -3.49 8.80
N ASP A 390 -4.90 -3.28 10.13
CA ASP A 390 -4.22 -4.03 11.19
C ASP A 390 -2.69 -4.26 11.08
N ILE A 391 -1.92 -3.24 11.47
CA ILE A 391 -0.71 -3.45 12.29
C ILE A 391 -0.79 -2.53 13.51
N GLY A 392 -1.06 -3.14 14.66
CA GLY A 392 -1.26 -2.42 15.91
C GLY A 392 -0.04 -1.62 16.36
N SER A 393 -0.22 -0.30 16.46
CA SER A 393 0.08 0.51 17.66
C SER A 393 0.03 2.01 17.32
N ASN A 394 -1.06 2.70 17.66
CA ASN A 394 -1.02 3.84 18.58
C ASN A 394 -2.42 4.34 18.92
N GLU A 395 -2.57 4.82 20.15
CA GLU A 395 -3.78 5.35 20.75
C GLU A 395 -4.18 6.71 20.14
N GLY A 396 -5.47 6.89 19.82
CA GLY A 396 -6.07 8.22 19.71
C GLY A 396 -7.25 8.33 18.74
N ASP A 397 -8.46 8.18 19.30
CA ASP A 397 -9.74 8.73 18.81
C ASP A 397 -10.44 8.02 17.63
N ASP A 398 -11.36 7.11 17.95
CA ASP A 398 -12.30 6.55 16.98
C ASP A 398 -13.58 6.03 17.69
N GLU A 399 -14.43 6.95 18.19
CA GLU A 399 -15.65 6.62 18.95
C GLU A 399 -16.89 6.26 18.09
N ASP A 400 -16.82 6.29 16.75
CA ASP A 400 -18.03 6.18 15.90
C ASP A 400 -17.98 5.08 14.81
N ARG A 401 -17.28 3.95 15.02
CA ARG A 401 -17.40 2.77 14.15
C ARG A 401 -18.41 1.73 14.68
N PRO A 402 -19.39 1.24 13.88
CA PRO A 402 -20.33 0.19 14.31
C PRO A 402 -19.62 -1.13 14.63
N ILE A 403 -19.55 -1.48 15.91
CA ILE A 403 -18.87 -2.68 16.39
C ILE A 403 -19.62 -3.95 15.97
N TYR A 404 -18.96 -4.83 15.20
CA TYR A 404 -19.51 -6.10 14.73
C TYR A 404 -19.77 -7.07 15.90
N ASN A 405 -21.03 -7.17 16.33
CA ASN A 405 -21.47 -8.01 17.45
C ASN A 405 -22.51 -9.06 17.01
N PRO A 406 -22.10 -10.09 16.23
CA PRO A 406 -23.02 -11.06 15.64
C PRO A 406 -23.75 -11.94 16.67
N LEU A 407 -23.27 -11.98 17.93
CA LEU A 407 -23.88 -12.74 19.02
C LEU A 407 -24.68 -11.86 20.00
N ASN A 408 -24.82 -10.55 19.72
CA ASN A 408 -25.46 -9.56 20.60
C ASN A 408 -25.00 -9.67 22.06
N LEU A 409 -23.71 -9.94 22.28
CA LEU A 409 -23.14 -10.06 23.62
C LEU A 409 -23.01 -8.66 24.25
N PRO A 410 -23.24 -8.51 25.56
CA PRO A 410 -23.04 -7.24 26.24
C PRO A 410 -21.64 -6.68 25.99
N LEU A 411 -21.53 -5.38 25.75
CA LEU A 411 -20.25 -4.73 25.53
C LEU A 411 -19.53 -4.58 26.88
N GLY A 412 -18.23 -4.84 26.90
CA GLY A 412 -17.39 -4.60 28.06
C GLY A 412 -17.15 -3.11 28.30
N TRP A 413 -16.36 -2.80 29.33
CA TRP A 413 -15.86 -1.44 29.58
C TRP A 413 -14.90 -0.94 28.47
N ASP A 414 -14.47 -1.83 27.58
CA ASP A 414 -13.59 -1.63 26.42
C ASP A 414 -14.37 -1.46 25.11
N GLY A 415 -15.70 -1.28 25.16
CA GLY A 415 -16.57 -1.13 23.99
C GLY A 415 -16.77 -2.40 23.14
N LYS A 416 -15.89 -3.40 23.26
CA LYS A 416 -15.95 -4.67 22.52
C LYS A 416 -16.90 -5.71 23.15
N PRO A 417 -17.48 -6.63 22.37
CA PRO A 417 -18.34 -7.69 22.91
C PRO A 417 -17.56 -8.58 23.88
N ILE A 418 -18.11 -8.82 25.07
CA ILE A 418 -17.43 -9.67 26.07
C ILE A 418 -17.22 -11.09 25.53
N PRO A 419 -16.08 -11.75 25.83
CA PRO A 419 -15.84 -13.12 25.40
C PRO A 419 -16.96 -14.08 25.83
N PHE A 420 -17.38 -14.96 24.92
CA PHE A 420 -18.52 -15.86 25.12
C PHE A 420 -18.39 -16.79 26.35
N TRP A 421 -17.17 -17.20 26.69
CA TRP A 421 -16.92 -18.01 27.89
C TRP A 421 -17.13 -17.20 29.19
N LEU A 422 -16.80 -15.90 29.17
CA LEU A 422 -17.00 -14.99 30.30
C LEU A 422 -18.49 -14.70 30.50
N TYR A 423 -19.23 -14.55 29.40
CA TYR A 423 -20.69 -14.49 29.38
C TYR A 423 -21.34 -15.74 30.03
N LYS A 424 -20.83 -16.93 29.70
CA LYS A 424 -21.25 -18.19 30.34
C LYS A 424 -20.83 -18.29 31.82
N LEU A 425 -19.61 -17.90 32.16
CA LEU A 425 -19.06 -17.98 33.52
C LEU A 425 -19.84 -17.09 34.51
N HIS A 426 -20.16 -15.86 34.11
CA HIS A 426 -20.92 -14.93 34.93
C HIS A 426 -22.44 -15.09 34.80
N GLY A 427 -22.91 -16.10 34.05
CA GLY A 427 -24.32 -16.44 33.95
C GLY A 427 -25.19 -15.36 33.30
N LEU A 428 -24.61 -14.47 32.48
CA LEU A 428 -25.34 -13.37 31.83
C LEU A 428 -26.40 -13.87 30.82
N GLY A 429 -26.35 -15.14 30.42
CA GLY A 429 -27.37 -15.75 29.56
C GLY A 429 -28.60 -16.30 30.28
N THR A 430 -28.69 -16.17 31.61
CA THR A 430 -29.88 -16.58 32.35
C THR A 430 -30.81 -15.38 32.56
N GLU A 431 -32.03 -15.47 32.03
CA GLU A 431 -33.06 -14.44 32.14
C GLU A 431 -33.80 -14.55 33.49
N PHE A 432 -33.84 -13.46 34.26
CA PHE A 432 -34.62 -13.33 35.50
C PHE A 432 -35.68 -12.23 35.34
N LYS A 433 -36.96 -12.57 35.52
CA LYS A 433 -38.07 -11.62 35.38
C LYS A 433 -38.53 -11.12 36.76
N CYS A 434 -38.83 -9.82 36.85
CA CYS A 434 -39.38 -9.20 38.05
C CYS A 434 -40.76 -8.59 37.77
N GLU A 435 -41.81 -9.11 38.40
CA GLU A 435 -43.19 -8.64 38.18
C GLU A 435 -43.41 -7.24 38.78
N VAL A 436 -42.80 -6.95 39.93
CA VAL A 436 -42.83 -5.62 40.58
C VAL A 436 -42.27 -4.52 39.66
N CYS A 437 -41.33 -4.86 38.77
CA CYS A 437 -40.74 -3.95 37.78
C CYS A 437 -41.50 -3.94 36.43
N GLY A 438 -42.69 -4.52 36.35
CA GLY A 438 -43.48 -4.61 35.12
C GLY A 438 -43.00 -5.73 34.17
N ASN A 439 -42.63 -6.89 34.71
CA ASN A 439 -42.07 -8.04 33.97
C ASN A 439 -40.78 -7.71 33.20
N TYR A 440 -39.98 -6.78 33.72
CA TYR A 440 -38.69 -6.46 33.14
C TYR A 440 -37.71 -7.63 33.33
N SER A 441 -37.01 -7.98 32.26
CA SER A 441 -36.03 -9.06 32.21
C SER A 441 -34.63 -8.56 32.55
N TYR A 442 -34.05 -9.11 33.60
CA TYR A 442 -32.67 -8.88 34.01
C TYR A 442 -31.80 -10.07 33.58
N TRP A 443 -30.66 -9.78 32.96
CA TRP A 443 -29.74 -10.78 32.45
C TRP A 443 -28.61 -11.02 33.45
N GLY A 444 -28.57 -12.22 34.03
CA GLY A 444 -27.57 -12.62 35.03
C GLY A 444 -27.92 -12.26 36.47
N ARG A 445 -27.48 -13.13 37.40
CA ARG A 445 -27.84 -13.06 38.82
C ARG A 445 -27.39 -11.76 39.51
N ARG A 446 -26.19 -11.28 39.19
CA ARG A 446 -25.62 -10.08 39.81
C ARG A 446 -26.36 -8.79 39.42
N ALA A 447 -26.79 -8.68 38.17
CA ALA A 447 -27.64 -7.57 37.72
C ALA A 447 -29.01 -7.64 38.40
N PHE A 448 -29.56 -8.85 38.51
CA PHE A 448 -30.80 -9.10 39.23
C PHE A 448 -30.69 -8.86 40.75
N GLU A 449 -29.55 -9.00 41.41
CA GLU A 449 -29.45 -8.63 42.83
C GLU A 449 -29.36 -7.10 43.02
N LYS A 450 -28.69 -6.41 42.09
CA LYS A 450 -28.55 -4.95 42.11
C LYS A 450 -29.88 -4.24 41.89
N HIS A 451 -30.77 -4.80 41.06
CA HIS A 451 -32.02 -4.13 40.68
C HIS A 451 -32.96 -3.82 41.87
N PHE A 452 -32.89 -4.58 42.97
CA PHE A 452 -33.69 -4.32 44.19
C PHE A 452 -33.41 -2.95 44.83
N GLN A 453 -32.20 -2.41 44.62
CA GLN A 453 -31.78 -1.09 45.09
C GLN A 453 -31.96 -0.01 44.03
N GLU A 454 -32.25 -0.39 42.78
CA GLU A 454 -32.42 0.55 41.69
C GLU A 454 -33.77 1.27 41.77
N TRP A 455 -33.80 2.47 41.20
CA TRP A 455 -34.96 3.36 41.25
C TRP A 455 -36.23 2.71 40.70
N ARG A 456 -36.14 1.88 39.65
CA ARG A 456 -37.31 1.22 39.04
C ARG A 456 -38.02 0.28 40.01
N HIS A 457 -37.26 -0.54 40.74
CA HIS A 457 -37.83 -1.45 41.72
C HIS A 457 -38.37 -0.69 42.94
N ALA A 458 -37.62 0.31 43.42
CA ALA A 458 -38.07 1.19 44.50
C ALA A 458 -39.36 1.95 44.14
N PHE A 459 -39.51 2.36 42.88
CA PHE A 459 -40.72 2.99 42.36
C PHE A 459 -41.88 2.00 42.27
N GLY A 460 -41.66 0.77 41.80
CA GLY A 460 -42.67 -0.29 41.80
C GLY A 460 -43.20 -0.58 43.20
N MET A 461 -42.30 -0.73 44.18
CA MET A 461 -42.66 -0.89 45.59
C MET A 461 -43.44 0.32 46.15
N ARG A 462 -43.04 1.53 45.77
CA ARG A 462 -43.75 2.77 46.16
C ARG A 462 -45.15 2.83 45.55
N ALA A 463 -45.34 2.39 44.31
CA ALA A 463 -46.66 2.32 43.66
C ALA A 463 -47.59 1.32 44.38
N LEU A 464 -47.03 0.22 44.90
CA LEU A 464 -47.74 -0.74 45.75
C LEU A 464 -47.94 -0.26 47.20
N LYS A 465 -47.43 0.94 47.55
CA LYS A 465 -47.40 1.51 48.91
C LYS A 465 -46.67 0.65 49.94
N ILE A 466 -45.68 -0.15 49.49
CA ILE A 466 -44.83 -0.97 50.36
C ILE A 466 -43.47 -0.26 50.50
N PRO A 467 -42.94 -0.05 51.73
CA PRO A 467 -41.62 0.53 51.91
C PRO A 467 -40.53 -0.44 51.43
N ASN A 468 -39.62 0.04 50.59
CA ASN A 468 -38.49 -0.76 50.07
C ASN A 468 -37.42 -0.98 51.16
N THR A 469 -37.65 -1.96 52.03
CA THR A 469 -36.74 -2.38 53.10
C THR A 469 -36.04 -3.70 52.76
N SER A 470 -34.98 -4.06 53.48
CA SER A 470 -34.24 -5.30 53.23
C SER A 470 -35.07 -6.58 53.39
N HIS A 471 -36.24 -6.52 54.02
CA HIS A 471 -37.16 -7.65 54.17
C HIS A 471 -37.77 -8.10 52.84
N PHE A 472 -37.79 -7.24 51.81
CA PHE A 472 -38.37 -7.52 50.51
C PHE A 472 -37.33 -7.92 49.45
N LYS A 473 -36.09 -8.22 49.84
CA LYS A 473 -35.07 -8.74 48.92
C LYS A 473 -35.47 -10.14 48.43
N GLU A 474 -35.21 -10.41 47.14
CA GLU A 474 -35.54 -11.66 46.43
C GLU A 474 -37.03 -11.90 46.14
N ILE A 475 -37.93 -10.99 46.50
CA ILE A 475 -39.36 -11.11 46.18
C ILE A 475 -39.63 -10.47 44.82
N VAL A 476 -40.04 -11.31 43.85
CA VAL A 476 -40.33 -10.87 42.48
C VAL A 476 -41.81 -10.73 42.19
N LYS A 477 -42.65 -11.50 42.87
CA LYS A 477 -44.10 -11.52 42.66
C LYS A 477 -44.79 -10.48 43.51
N ILE A 478 -45.76 -9.80 42.91
CA ILE A 478 -46.52 -8.75 43.59
C ILE A 478 -47.38 -9.33 44.72
N GLU A 479 -47.98 -10.51 44.50
CA GLU A 479 -48.83 -11.18 45.49
C GLU A 479 -48.07 -11.54 46.78
N GLU A 480 -46.84 -12.05 46.63
CA GLU A 480 -45.98 -12.43 47.74
C GLU A 480 -45.52 -11.20 48.54
N ALA A 481 -45.22 -10.09 47.85
CA ALA A 481 -44.84 -8.83 48.48
C ALA A 481 -45.97 -8.23 49.33
N ILE A 482 -47.22 -8.25 48.82
CA ILE A 482 -48.40 -7.77 49.54
C ILE A 482 -48.66 -8.63 50.78
N THR A 483 -48.63 -9.96 50.62
CA THR A 483 -48.85 -10.90 51.73
C THR A 483 -47.83 -10.71 52.85
N LEU A 484 -46.55 -10.53 52.50
CA LEU A 484 -45.49 -10.27 53.47
C LEU A 484 -45.68 -8.91 54.15
N TYR A 485 -46.06 -7.88 53.41
CA TYR A 485 -46.29 -6.55 53.99
C TYR A 485 -47.47 -6.55 54.96
N GLU A 486 -48.58 -7.23 54.64
CA GLU A 486 -49.71 -7.38 55.55
C GLU A 486 -49.31 -8.09 56.84
N LYS A 487 -48.48 -9.14 56.74
CA LYS A 487 -47.97 -9.85 57.90
C LYS A 487 -47.08 -8.95 58.77
N LEU A 488 -46.12 -8.26 58.17
CA LEU A 488 -45.23 -7.33 58.88
C LEU A 488 -46.00 -6.17 59.51
N LYS A 489 -47.08 -5.72 58.88
CA LYS A 489 -47.95 -4.68 59.42
C LYS A 489 -48.74 -5.16 60.64
N ARG A 490 -49.27 -6.39 60.61
CA ARG A 490 -49.93 -7.01 61.78
C ARG A 490 -48.95 -7.17 62.94
N ASP A 491 -47.77 -7.73 62.67
CA ASP A 491 -46.74 -7.93 63.68
C ASP A 491 -46.28 -6.58 64.28
N ALA A 492 -46.17 -5.53 63.46
CA ALA A 492 -45.84 -4.18 63.93
C ALA A 492 -46.99 -3.57 64.75
N ASP A 493 -48.24 -3.67 64.30
CA ASP A 493 -49.40 -3.15 65.03
C ASP A 493 -49.56 -3.85 66.40
N GLU A 494 -49.29 -5.16 66.49
CA GLU A 494 -49.28 -5.91 67.76
C GLU A 494 -48.16 -5.46 68.73
N GLN A 495 -47.02 -5.01 68.20
CA GLN A 495 -45.89 -4.54 69.01
C GLN A 495 -45.95 -3.04 69.35
N THR A 496 -46.85 -2.29 68.72
CA THR A 496 -46.92 -0.82 68.90
C THR A 496 -47.80 -0.48 70.10
N PHE A 497 -47.19 -0.19 71.24
CA PHE A 497 -47.87 0.29 72.46
C PHE A 497 -48.59 1.63 72.19
N ARG A 498 -49.90 1.71 72.46
CA ARG A 498 -50.73 2.90 72.25
C ARG A 498 -51.19 3.46 73.60
N PRO A 499 -50.58 4.55 74.11
CA PRO A 499 -50.89 5.10 75.43
C PRO A 499 -52.39 5.42 75.61
N ASP A 500 -53.02 5.97 74.58
CA ASP A 500 -54.44 6.36 74.61
C ASP A 500 -55.42 5.19 74.82
N GLN A 501 -55.02 3.97 74.47
CA GLN A 501 -55.83 2.75 74.59
C GLN A 501 -55.32 1.82 75.69
N ASP A 502 -54.01 1.75 75.89
CA ASP A 502 -53.34 0.78 76.77
C ASP A 502 -53.03 1.35 78.16
N VAL A 503 -53.14 2.67 78.37
CA VAL A 503 -53.03 3.31 79.70
C VAL A 503 -54.40 3.36 80.35
N GLU A 504 -54.51 2.68 81.47
CA GLU A 504 -55.68 2.68 82.35
C GLU A 504 -55.61 3.86 83.32
N CYS A 505 -56.67 4.67 83.37
CA CYS A 505 -56.83 5.79 84.30
C CYS A 505 -58.06 5.54 85.19
N GLU A 506 -57.93 5.82 86.48
CA GLU A 506 -59.01 5.70 87.46
C GLU A 506 -59.70 7.04 87.70
N ASP A 507 -61.03 7.05 87.69
CA ASP A 507 -61.82 8.21 88.11
C ASP A 507 -61.88 8.33 89.66
N ILE A 508 -62.42 9.44 90.16
CA ILE A 508 -62.59 9.68 91.61
C ILE A 508 -63.55 8.69 92.30
N GLN A 509 -64.29 7.88 91.53
CA GLN A 509 -65.19 6.83 92.00
C GLN A 509 -64.54 5.44 91.93
N GLY A 510 -63.31 5.34 91.42
CA GLY A 510 -62.53 4.10 91.30
C GLY A 510 -62.87 3.26 90.06
N ASN A 511 -63.53 3.83 89.04
CA ASN A 511 -63.76 3.12 87.78
C ASN A 511 -62.54 3.25 86.86
N VAL A 512 -62.07 2.12 86.34
CA VAL A 512 -60.94 2.07 85.40
C VAL A 512 -61.43 2.25 83.98
N MET A 513 -60.83 3.18 83.25
CA MET A 513 -61.12 3.45 81.84
C MET A 513 -59.84 3.81 81.08
N SER A 514 -59.85 3.69 79.75
CA SER A 514 -58.69 4.09 78.95
C SER A 514 -58.46 5.60 79.05
N GLN A 515 -57.20 6.03 78.96
CA GLN A 515 -56.82 7.44 79.06
C GLN A 515 -57.60 8.34 78.10
N ARG A 516 -57.92 7.85 76.89
CA ARG A 516 -58.75 8.60 75.93
C ARG A 516 -60.19 8.76 76.39
N ALA A 517 -60.79 7.71 76.94
CA ALA A 517 -62.15 7.79 77.48
C ALA A 517 -62.19 8.77 78.67
N PHE A 518 -61.17 8.74 79.53
CA PHE A 518 -61.00 9.67 80.64
C PHE A 518 -60.88 11.12 80.17
N GLU A 519 -60.04 11.40 79.17
CA GLU A 519 -59.87 12.76 78.62
C GLU A 519 -61.12 13.28 77.89
N ASP A 520 -61.84 12.42 77.18
CA ASP A 520 -63.10 12.78 76.52
C ASP A 520 -64.22 13.05 77.55
N LEU A 521 -64.31 12.26 78.62
CA LEU A 521 -65.20 12.49 79.76
C LEU A 521 -64.85 13.78 80.52
N ARG A 522 -63.56 14.05 80.71
CA ARG A 522 -63.05 15.30 81.30
C ARG A 522 -63.41 16.52 80.44
N ARG A 523 -63.32 16.40 79.11
CA ARG A 523 -63.72 17.47 78.18
C ARG A 523 -65.23 17.72 78.14
N GLN A 524 -66.03 16.69 78.39
CA GLN A 524 -67.49 16.78 78.50
C GLN A 524 -67.96 17.24 79.90
N GLY A 525 -67.04 17.37 80.86
CA GLY A 525 -67.32 17.82 82.23
C GLY A 525 -68.02 16.76 83.10
N LEU A 526 -67.90 15.48 82.75
CA LEU A 526 -68.55 14.36 83.41
C LEU A 526 -67.64 13.66 84.45
N VAL A 527 -66.33 13.94 84.44
CA VAL A 527 -65.30 13.39 85.34
C VAL A 527 -64.27 14.47 85.70
#